data_AF-A0A4D6MX26-F1
#
_entry.id   AF-A0A4D6MX26-F1
#
_cell.length_a   1.000
_cell.length_b   1.000
_cell.length_c   1.000
_cell.angle_alpha   90.00
_cell.angle_beta   90.00
_cell.angle_gamma   90.00
#
_symmetry.space_group_name_H-M   'P 1'
#
loop_
_entity.id
_entity.type
_entity.pdbx_description
1 polymer ?
#
loop_
_entity_poly.entity_id
_entity_poly.type
_entity_poly.pdbx_seq_one_letter_code
_entity_poly.pdbx_strand_id
1 'polypeptide(L)'
;MDMVASMPAMKLGKLYEKRFVYEAILRSLLPLAKKYIMQMLQIDLPVAAKLLEEWVLSDGVSKHRVAINRLVKLRVFLEVIDSFVKMRADI
;
A
#
# COMPACT_ATOMS: atom_id res chain seq x y z
N MET A 1 -12.58 3.14 -10.42
CA MET A 1 -11.56 2.99 -9.35
C MET A 1 -11.56 4.20 -8.40
N ASP A 2 -11.77 5.42 -8.88
CA ASP A 2 -11.76 6.63 -8.04
C ASP A 2 -12.95 6.73 -7.07
N MET A 3 -14.10 6.16 -7.44
CA MET A 3 -15.25 6.00 -6.55
C MET A 3 -14.94 5.18 -5.29
N VAL A 4 -14.03 4.20 -5.36
CA VAL A 4 -13.66 3.36 -4.20
C VAL A 4 -12.66 4.11 -3.31
N ALA A 5 -11.74 4.87 -3.91
CA ALA A 5 -10.75 5.65 -3.18
C ALA A 5 -11.35 6.87 -2.44
N SER A 6 -12.53 7.35 -2.86
CA SER A 6 -13.24 8.46 -2.19
C SER A 6 -14.14 8.01 -1.03
N MET A 7 -14.22 6.71 -0.74
CA MET A 7 -15.13 6.19 0.28
C MET A 7 -14.57 6.37 1.70
N PRO A 8 -15.44 6.60 2.70
CA PRO A 8 -15.04 6.60 4.10
C PRO A 8 -14.46 5.25 4.52
N ALA A 9 -13.45 5.30 5.40
CA ALA A 9 -12.74 4.17 6.01
C ALA A 9 -13.61 2.96 6.35
N MET A 10 -14.70 3.21 7.09
CA MET A 10 -15.61 2.18 7.59
C MET A 10 -16.35 1.43 6.47
N LYS A 11 -16.66 2.12 5.36
CA LYS A 11 -17.36 1.50 4.23
C LYS A 11 -16.41 0.70 3.35
N LEU A 12 -15.16 1.16 3.24
CA LEU A 12 -14.12 0.46 2.49
C LEU A 12 -13.79 -0.90 3.11
N GLY A 13 -13.66 -0.98 4.44
CA GLY A 13 -13.41 -2.24 5.15
C GLY A 13 -14.50 -3.29 4.90
N LYS A 14 -15.77 -2.90 4.99
CA LYS A 14 -16.91 -3.79 4.71
C LYS A 14 -16.99 -4.24 3.24
N LEU A 15 -16.47 -3.44 2.31
CA LEU A 15 -16.39 -3.83 0.90
C LEU A 15 -15.31 -4.89 0.69
N TYR A 16 -14.19 -4.75 1.38
CA TYR A 16 -13.11 -5.71 1.34
C TYR A 16 -13.49 -7.08 1.92
N GLU A 17 -14.41 -7.17 2.88
CA GLU A 17 -14.92 -8.48 3.38
C GLU A 17 -15.43 -9.40 2.25
N LYS A 18 -15.83 -8.85 1.10
CA LYS A 18 -16.32 -9.62 -0.04
C LYS A 18 -15.17 -9.97 -0.98
N ARG A 19 -14.92 -11.28 -1.16
CA ARG A 19 -13.86 -11.82 -2.06
C ARG A 19 -13.84 -11.19 -3.46
N PHE A 20 -15.01 -10.97 -4.08
CA PHE A 20 -15.08 -10.43 -5.43
C PHE A 20 -14.50 -9.01 -5.54
N VAL A 21 -14.55 -8.22 -4.47
CA VAL A 21 -14.04 -6.84 -4.46
C VAL A 21 -12.51 -6.83 -4.49
N TYR A 22 -11.88 -7.71 -3.71
CA TYR A 22 -10.42 -7.90 -3.78
C TYR A 22 -9.97 -8.31 -5.17
N GLU A 23 -10.65 -9.26 -5.81
CA GLU A 23 -10.30 -9.69 -7.17
C GLU A 23 -10.45 -8.56 -8.20
N ALA A 24 -11.54 -7.80 -8.14
CA ALA A 24 -11.79 -6.69 -9.05
C ALA A 24 -10.73 -5.57 -8.88
N ILE A 25 -10.36 -5.28 -7.64
CA ILE A 25 -9.30 -4.32 -7.34
C ILE A 25 -7.96 -4.85 -7.83
N LEU A 26 -7.62 -6.10 -7.50
CA LEU A 26 -6.38 -6.71 -7.94
C LEU A 26 -6.27 -6.69 -9.46
N ARG A 27 -7.31 -7.06 -10.21
CA ARG A 27 -7.31 -7.03 -11.68
C ARG A 27 -7.04 -5.63 -12.24
N SER A 28 -7.61 -4.59 -11.63
CA SER A 28 -7.50 -3.19 -12.09
C SER A 28 -6.23 -2.44 -11.65
N LEU A 29 -5.40 -3.01 -10.77
CA LEU A 29 -4.14 -2.40 -10.33
C LEU A 29 -3.07 -2.40 -11.43
N LEU A 30 -2.19 -1.39 -11.37
CA LEU A 30 -0.97 -1.33 -12.19
C LEU A 30 -0.11 -2.58 -11.96
N PRO A 31 0.62 -3.07 -12.99
CA PRO A 31 1.49 -4.24 -12.86
C PRO A 31 2.49 -4.13 -11.69
N LEU A 32 3.08 -2.94 -11.50
CA LEU A 32 4.03 -2.69 -10.41
C LEU A 32 3.38 -2.79 -9.02
N ALA A 33 2.14 -2.32 -8.87
CA ALA A 33 1.39 -2.42 -7.62
C ALA A 33 1.07 -3.89 -7.27
N LYS A 34 0.74 -4.72 -8.26
CA LYS A 34 0.53 -6.17 -8.08
C LYS A 34 1.81 -6.85 -7.59
N LYS A 35 2.96 -6.51 -8.18
CA LYS A 35 4.27 -7.02 -7.75
C LYS A 35 4.52 -6.70 -6.27
N TYR A 36 4.29 -5.47 -5.84
CA TYR A 36 4.46 -5.10 -4.43
C TYR A 36 3.54 -5.85 -3.50
N ILE A 37 2.26 -6.02 -3.85
CA ILE A 37 1.34 -6.82 -3.02
C ILE A 37 1.89 -8.23 -2.86
N MET A 38 2.28 -8.89 -3.94
CA MET A 38 2.79 -10.26 -3.89
C MET A 38 4.07 -10.40 -3.06
N GLN A 39 4.99 -9.43 -3.18
CA GLN A 39 6.23 -9.41 -2.39
C GLN A 39 5.95 -9.14 -0.92
N MET A 40 5.07 -8.20 -0.60
CA MET A 40 4.74 -7.85 0.79
C MET A 40 3.94 -8.95 1.49
N LEU A 41 3.17 -9.79 0.75
CA LEU A 41 2.52 -10.98 1.34
C LEU A 41 3.51 -12.01 1.89
N GLN A 42 4.78 -11.95 1.48
CA GLN A 42 5.84 -12.84 1.97
C GLN A 42 6.66 -12.21 3.11
N ILE A 43 6.37 -10.96 3.47
CA ILE A 43 7.12 -10.19 4.48
C ILE A 43 6.18 -9.88 5.64
N ASP A 44 6.45 -10.45 6.81
CA ASP A 44 5.60 -10.26 7.99
C ASP A 44 5.82 -8.92 8.71
N LEU A 45 6.89 -8.19 8.34
CA LEU A 45 7.30 -6.93 8.96
C LEU A 45 7.05 -5.72 8.05
N PRO A 46 6.76 -4.54 8.62
CA PRO A 46 6.70 -3.30 7.85
C PRO A 46 8.03 -3.02 7.13
N VAL A 47 7.95 -2.64 5.86
CA VAL A 47 9.13 -2.27 5.05
C VAL A 47 9.24 -0.76 4.99
N ALA A 48 10.46 -0.25 5.21
CA ALA A 48 10.75 1.18 5.07
C ALA A 48 10.47 1.66 3.64
N ALA A 49 9.76 2.77 3.48
CA ALA A 49 9.39 3.30 2.17
C ALA A 49 10.60 3.54 1.25
N LYS A 50 11.73 3.99 1.81
CA LYS A 50 12.99 4.16 1.06
C LYS A 50 13.50 2.86 0.45
N LEU A 51 13.46 1.76 1.21
CA LEU A 51 13.88 0.45 0.73
C LEU A 51 12.98 -0.03 -0.42
N LEU A 52 11.69 0.28 -0.35
CA LEU A 52 10.73 -0.08 -1.40
C LEU A 52 10.96 0.71 -2.71
N GLU A 53 11.47 1.94 -2.63
CA GLU A 53 11.86 2.76 -3.78
C GLU A 53 13.10 2.20 -4.47
N GLU A 54 14.05 1.67 -3.70
CA GLU A 54 15.27 1.00 -4.21
C GLU A 54 14.99 -0.29 -4.98
N TRP A 55 13.78 -0.86 -4.87
CA TRP A 55 13.38 -2.06 -5.64
C TRP A 55 13.11 -1.79 -7.12
N VAL A 56 13.20 -0.52 -7.54
CA VAL A 56 12.99 -0.08 -8.90
C VAL A 56 14.25 0.61 -9.42
N LEU A 57 14.55 0.38 -10.69
CA LEU A 57 15.60 1.11 -11.39
C LEU A 57 15.26 2.61 -11.44
N SER A 58 16.27 3.44 -11.63
CA SER A 58 16.14 4.91 -11.60
C SER A 58 15.14 5.46 -12.63
N ASP A 59 14.89 4.75 -13.73
CA ASP A 59 13.91 5.09 -14.76
C ASP A 59 12.45 4.85 -14.32
N GLY A 60 12.23 4.04 -13.29
CA GLY A 60 10.91 3.61 -12.84
C GLY A 60 10.35 4.34 -11.62
N VAL A 61 11.07 5.32 -11.06
CA VAL A 61 10.67 6.05 -9.84
C VAL A 61 9.31 6.74 -10.00
N SER A 62 9.02 7.30 -11.17
CA SER A 62 7.71 7.92 -11.44
C SER A 62 6.56 6.91 -11.35
N LYS A 63 6.75 5.70 -11.89
CA LYS A 63 5.78 4.60 -11.85
C LYS A 63 5.64 4.05 -10.43
N HIS A 64 6.74 3.98 -9.68
CA HIS A 64 6.75 3.61 -8.26
C HIS A 64 5.83 4.54 -7.46
N ARG A 65 6.02 5.87 -7.57
CA ARG A 65 5.21 6.85 -6.84
C ARG A 65 3.72 6.73 -7.15
N VAL A 66 3.36 6.51 -8.42
CA VAL A 66 1.95 6.31 -8.82
C VAL A 66 1.38 5.02 -8.23
N ALA A 67 2.14 3.93 -8.26
CA ALA A 67 1.72 2.64 -7.70
C ALA A 67 1.51 2.72 -6.19
N ILE A 68 2.44 3.31 -5.44
CA ILE A 68 2.35 3.44 -3.97
C ILE A 68 1.19 4.35 -3.58
N ASN A 69 1.06 5.53 -4.20
CA ASN A 69 -0.08 6.42 -3.95
C ASN A 69 -1.42 5.70 -4.17
N ARG A 70 -1.49 4.81 -5.18
CA ARG A 70 -2.71 4.04 -5.44
C ARG A 70 -2.98 3.00 -4.35
N LEU A 71 -1.95 2.28 -3.90
CA LEU A 71 -2.07 1.26 -2.85
C LEU A 71 -2.46 1.88 -1.50
N VAL A 72 -1.90 3.05 -1.16
CA VAL A 72 -2.23 3.79 0.06
C VAL A 72 -3.66 4.34 0.01
N LYS A 73 -4.08 4.95 -1.12
CA LYS A 73 -5.46 5.44 -1.29
C LYS A 73 -6.51 4.34 -1.15
N LEU A 74 -6.20 3.15 -1.64
CA LEU A 74 -7.04 1.97 -1.49
C LEU A 74 -6.89 1.30 -0.12
N ARG A 75 -6.00 1.78 0.75
CA ARG A 75 -5.69 1.21 2.06
C ARG A 75 -5.25 -0.25 2.01
N VAL A 76 -4.67 -0.65 0.88
CA VAL A 76 -4.00 -1.94 0.74
C VAL A 76 -2.68 -1.86 1.50
N PHE A 77 -1.99 -0.72 1.40
CA PHE A 77 -0.85 -0.37 2.25
C PHE A 77 -1.27 0.68 3.27
N LEU A 78 -0.69 0.57 4.46
CA LEU A 78 -0.83 1.52 5.55
C LEU A 78 0.55 2.07 5.86
N GLU A 79 0.68 3.39 5.96
CA GLU A 79 1.92 4.01 6.41
C GLU A 79 1.98 3.91 7.94
N VAL A 80 3.02 3.23 8.44
CA VAL A 80 3.32 3.18 9.86
C VAL A 80 4.34 4.29 10.16
N ILE A 81 3.91 5.31 10.90
CA ILE A 81 4.83 6.32 11.43
C ILE A 81 5.46 5.69 12.68
N ASP A 82 6.77 5.49 12.66
CA ASP A 82 7.50 5.02 13.83
C ASP A 82 7.55 6.12 14.90
N SER A 83 6.51 6.21 15.72
CA SER A 83 6.45 7.07 16.89
C SER A 83 7.04 6.39 18.15
N PHE A 84 7.43 5.12 18.08
CA PHE A 84 7.92 4.36 19.23
C PHE A 84 9.35 4.77 19.66
N VAL A 85 10.16 5.30 18.75
CA VAL A 85 11.49 5.82 19.10
C VAL A 85 11.42 7.08 19.96
N LYS A 86 10.36 7.90 19.82
CA LYS A 86 10.25 9.16 20.57
C LYS A 86 9.96 8.94 22.05
N MET A 87 9.24 7.88 22.41
CA MET A 87 8.86 7.63 23.81
C MET A 87 9.97 6.98 24.66
N ARG A 88 10.98 6.35 24.04
CA ARG A 88 12.15 5.80 24.75
C ARG A 88 13.29 6.80 24.95
N ALA A 89 13.28 7.93 24.25
CA ALA A 89 14.30 8.97 24.39
C ALA A 89 13.98 9.95 25.54
N ASP A 90 12.77 9.89 26.09
CA ASP A 90 12.25 10.80 27.12
C ASP A 90 12.03 10.13 28.50
N ILE A 91 12.68 8.98 28.77
CA ILE A 91 12.68 8.29 30.09
C ILE A 91 14.11 8.03 30.54
#